data_AF-A0A0L7KQE8-F1
#
_entry.id   AF-A0A0L7KQE8-F1
#
_cell.length_a   1.000
_cell.length_b   1.000
_cell.length_c   1.000
_cell.angle_alpha   90.00
_cell.angle_beta   90.00
_cell.angle_gamma   90.00
#
_symmetry.space_group_name_H-M   'P 1'
#
loop_
_entity.id
_entity.type
_entity.pdbx_description
1 polymer ?
#
loop_
_entity_poly.entity_id
_entity_poly.type
_entity_poly.pdbx_seq_one_letter_code
_entity_poly.pdbx_strand_id
1 'polypeptide(L)'
;MAEEPKPVNEEDLKLLKERMNIIAGADPSQYHNDFSLRRYLRAFKTVDSSFQALIKTNKWRVEYGVAELENDKELIEKYSDRARVLRHRDIHGRPIEEASKKCFEEVVDNLCIVFDLNSFTLSCMDYQVLKNLIWLLSRHYPERLGVCLIINAPAFFSGCWAVIKGW
;
A
#
# COMPACT_ATOMS: atom_id res chain seq x y z
N MET A 1 -4.16 -20.98 -5.40
CA MET A 1 -5.04 -20.27 -4.46
C MET A 1 -4.29 -19.10 -3.88
N ALA A 2 -4.89 -17.91 -3.81
CA ALA A 2 -4.28 -16.83 -3.04
C ALA A 2 -4.16 -17.32 -1.59
N GLU A 3 -3.02 -17.10 -0.93
CA GLU A 3 -2.93 -17.40 0.50
C GLU A 3 -3.97 -16.55 1.22
N GLU A 4 -4.85 -17.19 2.00
CA GLU A 4 -5.83 -16.45 2.78
C GLU A 4 -5.10 -15.58 3.82
N PRO A 5 -5.55 -14.33 4.03
CA PRO A 5 -4.92 -13.47 5.02
C PRO A 5 -5.01 -14.11 6.40
N LYS A 6 -3.95 -13.96 7.18
CA LYS A 6 -3.88 -14.53 8.54
C LYS A 6 -5.09 -14.06 9.36
N PRO A 7 -5.75 -14.97 10.09
CA PRO A 7 -6.89 -14.58 10.91
C PRO A 7 -6.46 -13.59 11.99
N VAL A 8 -7.40 -12.74 12.39
CA VAL A 8 -7.21 -11.72 13.42
C VAL A 8 -8.08 -12.08 14.61
N ASN A 9 -7.65 -11.78 15.83
CA ASN A 9 -8.50 -11.95 17.00
C ASN A 9 -9.73 -11.04 16.90
N GLU A 10 -10.93 -11.61 17.00
CA GLU A 10 -12.19 -10.88 16.88
C GLU A 10 -12.44 -9.94 18.07
N GLU A 11 -11.92 -10.26 19.26
CA GLU A 11 -11.99 -9.36 20.42
C GLU A 11 -11.14 -8.10 20.20
N ASP A 12 -9.93 -8.26 19.68
CA ASP A 12 -9.04 -7.14 19.33
C ASP A 12 -9.65 -6.28 18.23
N LEU A 13 -10.27 -6.91 17.23
CA LEU A 13 -10.98 -6.20 16.18
C LEU A 13 -12.16 -5.39 16.73
N LYS A 14 -12.97 -6.00 17.62
CA LYS A 14 -14.10 -5.30 18.25
C LYS A 14 -13.62 -4.10 19.05
N LEU A 15 -12.58 -4.27 19.86
CA LEU A 15 -12.02 -3.18 20.66
C LEU A 15 -11.45 -2.05 19.78
N LEU A 16 -10.76 -2.40 18.70
CA LEU A 16 -10.22 -1.41 17.76
C LEU A 16 -11.35 -0.64 17.04
N LYS A 17 -12.41 -1.34 16.62
CA LYS A 17 -13.61 -0.72 16.03
C LYS A 17 -14.26 0.27 16.98
N GLU A 18 -14.45 -0.10 18.24
CA GLU A 18 -15.04 0.78 19.25
C GLU A 18 -14.21 2.06 19.41
N ARG A 19 -12.88 1.95 19.48
CA ARG A 19 -11.99 3.12 19.56
C ARG A 19 -12.04 4.00 18.31
N MET A 20 -12.09 3.40 17.13
CA MET A 20 -12.18 4.14 15.87
C MET A 20 -13.54 4.78 15.65
N ASN A 21 -14.62 4.18 16.12
CA ASN A 21 -15.97 4.75 16.02
C ASN A 21 -16.11 6.07 16.79
N ILE A 22 -15.41 6.24 17.91
CA ILE A 22 -15.37 7.52 18.64
C ILE A 22 -14.79 8.62 17.76
N ILE A 23 -13.75 8.30 16.98
CA ILE A 23 -13.08 9.24 16.09
C ILE A 23 -13.92 9.52 14.85
N ALA A 24 -14.43 8.47 14.21
CA ALA A 24 -15.30 8.60 13.05
C ALA A 24 -16.62 9.33 13.38
N GLY A 25 -17.10 9.21 14.62
CA GLY A 25 -18.23 9.99 15.13
C GLY A 25 -17.93 11.49 15.27
N ALA A 26 -16.67 11.85 15.54
CA ALA A 26 -16.23 13.24 15.58
C ALA A 26 -15.90 13.79 14.18
N ASP A 27 -15.32 12.96 13.32
CA ASP A 27 -14.96 13.28 11.94
C ASP A 27 -15.22 12.07 11.02
N PRO A 28 -16.36 12.06 10.30
CA PRO A 28 -16.72 10.97 9.40
C PRO A 28 -15.72 10.72 8.27
N SER A 29 -14.88 11.71 7.91
CA SER A 29 -13.87 11.55 6.86
C SER A 29 -12.74 10.59 7.25
N GLN A 30 -12.59 10.31 8.55
CA GLN A 30 -11.58 9.42 9.12
C GLN A 30 -12.08 7.98 9.31
N TYR A 31 -13.20 7.63 8.69
CA TYR A 31 -13.77 6.29 8.77
C TYR A 31 -12.85 5.22 8.16
N HIS A 32 -12.81 4.06 8.81
CA HIS A 32 -12.17 2.84 8.30
C HIS A 32 -13.14 1.66 8.36
N ASN A 33 -13.21 0.90 7.27
CA ASN A 33 -13.98 -0.35 7.20
C ASN A 33 -13.26 -1.51 7.92
N ASP A 34 -13.98 -2.61 8.11
CA ASP A 34 -13.48 -3.85 8.72
C ASP A 34 -12.18 -4.37 8.08
N PHE A 35 -12.11 -4.34 6.74
CA PHE A 35 -10.93 -4.82 6.00
C PHE A 35 -9.69 -3.99 6.33
N SER A 36 -9.83 -2.67 6.38
CA SER A 36 -8.78 -1.75 6.82
C SER A 36 -8.34 -2.05 8.25
N LEU A 37 -9.27 -2.18 9.20
CA LEU A 37 -8.91 -2.44 10.59
C LEU A 37 -8.18 -3.78 10.78
N ARG A 38 -8.62 -4.82 10.06
CA ARG A 38 -7.95 -6.13 10.04
C ARG A 38 -6.53 -6.03 9.50
N ARG A 39 -6.29 -5.25 8.43
CA ARG A 39 -4.92 -5.01 7.89
C ARG A 39 -4.00 -4.39 8.95
N TYR A 40 -4.47 -3.37 9.66
CA TYR A 40 -3.67 -2.74 10.70
C TYR A 40 -3.36 -3.69 11.86
N LEU A 41 -4.34 -4.47 12.32
CA LEU A 41 -4.11 -5.48 13.36
C LEU A 41 -3.11 -6.56 12.93
N ARG A 42 -3.20 -7.05 11.69
CA ARG A 42 -2.23 -8.00 11.15
C ARG A 42 -0.82 -7.43 11.11
N ALA A 43 -0.65 -6.17 10.72
CA ALA A 43 0.67 -5.55 10.63
C ALA A 43 1.25 -5.20 12.00
N PHE A 44 0.49 -4.52 12.86
CA PHE A 44 0.98 -3.93 14.11
C PHE A 44 0.76 -4.80 15.35
N LYS A 45 0.10 -5.95 15.20
CA LYS A 45 -0.06 -7.04 16.19
C LYS A 45 -0.91 -6.72 17.41
N THR A 46 -0.92 -5.49 17.90
CA THR A 46 -1.66 -5.06 19.09
C THR A 46 -2.68 -3.99 18.76
N VAL A 47 -3.76 -3.91 19.54
CA VAL A 47 -4.81 -2.89 19.37
C VAL A 47 -4.24 -1.48 19.53
N ASP A 48 -3.40 -1.23 20.53
CA ASP A 48 -2.82 0.10 20.77
C ASP A 48 -1.91 0.55 19.62
N SER A 49 -1.01 -0.33 19.16
CA SER A 49 -0.12 -0.02 18.04
C SER A 49 -0.90 0.22 16.74
N SER A 50 -1.92 -0.61 16.50
CA SER A 50 -2.80 -0.49 15.32
C SER A 50 -3.57 0.83 15.35
N PHE A 51 -4.14 1.17 16.50
CA PHE A 51 -4.85 2.44 16.70
C PHE A 51 -3.91 3.62 16.46
N GLN A 52 -2.73 3.65 17.09
CA GLN A 52 -1.76 4.73 16.88
C GLN A 52 -1.32 4.85 15.42
N ALA A 53 -1.15 3.73 14.70
CA ALA A 53 -0.81 3.75 13.29
C ALA A 53 -1.96 4.27 12.41
N LEU A 54 -3.22 3.97 12.74
CA LEU A 54 -4.40 4.53 12.06
C LEU A 54 -4.46 6.05 12.23
N ILE A 55 -4.30 6.56 13.46
CA ILE A 55 -4.28 8.01 13.72
C ILE A 55 -3.17 8.70 12.93
N LYS A 56 -1.95 8.14 12.96
CA LYS A 56 -0.83 8.65 12.18
C LYS A 56 -1.14 8.65 10.68
N THR A 57 -1.84 7.62 10.20
CA THR A 57 -2.24 7.54 8.79
C THR A 57 -3.28 8.60 8.44
N ASN A 58 -4.32 8.78 9.26
CA ASN A 58 -5.34 9.80 9.00
C ASN A 58 -4.76 11.20 9.01
N LYS A 59 -3.91 11.49 10.00
CA LYS A 59 -3.17 12.75 10.04
C LYS A 59 -2.32 12.96 8.78
N TRP A 60 -1.52 11.96 8.40
CA TRP A 60 -0.70 12.03 7.20
C TRP A 60 -1.54 12.21 5.92
N ARG A 61 -2.68 11.52 5.81
CA ARG A 61 -3.58 11.63 4.64
C ARG A 61 -4.09 13.06 4.45
N VAL A 62 -4.41 13.74 5.55
CA VAL A 62 -4.84 15.15 5.53
C VAL A 62 -3.67 16.06 5.21
N GLU A 63 -2.53 15.92 5.91
CA GLU A 63 -1.34 16.76 5.70
C GLU A 63 -0.76 16.65 4.29
N TYR A 64 -0.77 15.45 3.71
CA TYR A 64 -0.28 15.21 2.35
C TYR A 64 -1.32 15.57 1.27
N GLY A 65 -2.60 15.78 1.64
CA GLY A 65 -3.66 16.06 0.67
C GLY A 65 -4.04 14.86 -0.19
N VAL A 66 -4.03 13.64 0.37
CA VAL A 66 -4.27 12.38 -0.38
C VAL A 66 -5.61 12.40 -1.12
N ALA A 67 -6.64 13.03 -0.56
CA ALA A 67 -7.96 13.15 -1.17
C ALA A 67 -7.94 13.99 -2.47
N GLU A 68 -7.01 14.94 -2.58
CA GLU A 68 -6.93 15.87 -3.71
C GLU A 68 -5.97 15.41 -4.81
N LEU A 69 -5.19 14.34 -4.57
CA LEU A 69 -4.21 13.81 -5.55
C LEU A 69 -4.85 13.44 -6.89
N GLU A 70 -6.12 13.04 -6.89
CA GLU A 70 -6.81 12.70 -8.13
C GLU A 70 -7.20 13.92 -8.98
N ASN A 71 -7.24 15.10 -8.36
CA ASN A 71 -7.60 16.35 -9.02
C ASN A 71 -6.37 17.07 -9.61
N ASP A 72 -5.15 16.67 -9.21
CA ASP A 72 -3.90 17.24 -9.69
C ASP A 72 -3.55 16.71 -11.10
N LYS A 73 -4.14 17.35 -12.11
CA LYS A 73 -3.93 16.98 -13.52
C LYS A 73 -2.48 17.13 -13.96
N GLU A 74 -1.76 18.12 -13.45
CA GLU A 74 -0.36 18.36 -13.82
C GLU A 74 0.53 17.23 -13.31
N LEU A 75 0.34 16.81 -12.06
CA LEU A 75 1.06 15.69 -11.47
C LEU A 75 0.72 14.38 -12.18
N ILE A 76 -0.56 14.14 -12.48
CA ILE A 76 -1.01 12.96 -13.23
C ILE A 76 -0.36 12.91 -14.60
N GLU A 77 -0.37 14.01 -15.36
CA GLU A 77 0.23 14.07 -16.70
C GLU A 77 1.75 13.83 -16.62
N LYS A 78 2.42 14.50 -15.68
CA LYS A 78 3.87 14.40 -15.47
C LYS A 78 4.36 12.98 -15.20
N TYR A 79 3.57 12.17 -14.50
CA TYR A 79 3.96 10.80 -14.10
C TYR A 79 3.15 9.71 -14.82
N SER A 80 2.34 10.06 -15.81
CA SER A 80 1.45 9.14 -16.53
C SER A 80 2.19 8.02 -17.28
N ASP A 81 3.45 8.26 -17.66
CA ASP A 81 4.34 7.32 -18.35
C ASP A 81 5.18 6.46 -17.38
N ARG A 82 5.17 6.78 -16.08
CA ARG A 82 5.96 6.09 -15.05
C ARG A 82 5.24 4.90 -14.45
N ALA A 83 3.91 4.88 -14.54
CA ALA A 83 3.08 3.88 -13.91
C ALA A 83 1.73 3.73 -14.64
N ARG A 84 1.33 2.48 -14.91
CA ARG A 84 0.07 2.08 -15.56
C ARG A 84 -0.65 0.92 -14.85
N VAL A 85 -1.90 1.09 -14.43
CA VAL A 85 -2.69 -0.07 -13.96
C VAL A 85 -3.19 -0.90 -15.13
N LEU A 86 -2.86 -2.19 -15.11
CA LEU A 86 -3.35 -3.14 -16.11
C LEU A 86 -4.80 -3.49 -15.78
N ARG A 87 -5.63 -3.60 -16.82
CA ARG A 87 -7.06 -3.96 -16.66
C ARG A 87 -7.26 -5.41 -16.23
N HIS A 88 -6.24 -6.25 -16.42
CA HIS A 88 -6.28 -7.68 -16.10
C HIS A 88 -5.81 -7.92 -14.66
N ARG A 89 -6.37 -8.97 -14.05
CA ARG A 89 -5.96 -9.49 -12.75
C ARG A 89 -4.99 -10.64 -12.96
N ASP A 90 -4.17 -10.92 -11.96
CA ASP A 90 -3.38 -12.14 -11.96
C ASP A 90 -4.27 -13.39 -11.73
N ILE A 91 -3.64 -14.57 -11.75
CA ILE A 91 -4.33 -15.85 -11.52
C ILE A 91 -4.98 -15.97 -10.13
N HIS A 92 -4.68 -15.03 -9.23
CA HIS A 92 -5.20 -14.95 -7.87
C HIS A 92 -6.24 -13.84 -7.70
N GLY A 93 -6.63 -13.16 -8.79
CA GLY A 93 -7.61 -12.08 -8.76
C GLY A 93 -7.06 -10.73 -8.27
N ARG A 94 -5.76 -10.61 -8.01
CA ARG A 94 -5.15 -9.33 -7.60
C ARG A 94 -5.03 -8.41 -8.80
N PRO A 95 -5.35 -7.11 -8.65
CA PRO A 95 -5.08 -6.15 -9.70
C PRO A 95 -3.57 -6.06 -9.91
N ILE A 96 -3.17 -6.00 -11.17
CA ILE A 96 -1.78 -5.79 -11.55
C ILE A 96 -1.58 -4.27 -11.66
N GLU A 97 -1.01 -3.69 -10.62
CA GLU A 97 -0.68 -2.27 -10.58
C GLU A 97 0.76 -2.06 -11.03
N GLU A 98 0.92 -1.40 -12.17
CA GLU A 98 2.06 -0.53 -12.41
C GLU A 98 1.60 0.84 -11.84
N ALA A 99 1.87 1.05 -10.56
CA ALA A 99 1.67 2.20 -9.66
C ALA A 99 0.73 3.43 -9.93
N SER A 100 -0.47 3.36 -10.52
CA SER A 100 -1.53 4.37 -10.24
C SER A 100 -2.93 4.03 -10.80
N LYS A 101 -3.83 3.46 -9.96
CA LYS A 101 -5.31 3.60 -10.06
C LYS A 101 -6.00 2.89 -8.89
N LYS A 102 -7.14 3.44 -8.47
CA LYS A 102 -7.94 3.06 -7.30
C LYS A 102 -8.20 1.54 -7.20
N CYS A 103 -7.65 0.93 -6.15
CA CYS A 103 -8.08 -0.37 -5.67
C CYS A 103 -9.29 -0.24 -4.74
N PHE A 104 -10.43 -0.80 -5.16
CA PHE A 104 -11.61 -0.91 -4.30
C PHE A 104 -11.32 -1.87 -3.14
N GLU A 105 -11.32 -1.35 -1.92
CA GLU A 105 -10.91 -2.08 -0.70
C GLU A 105 -11.81 -3.29 -0.39
N GLU A 106 -13.09 -3.25 -0.79
CA GLU A 106 -14.05 -4.32 -0.50
C GLU A 106 -13.86 -5.57 -1.37
N VAL A 107 -13.23 -5.42 -2.55
CA VAL A 107 -13.08 -6.50 -3.54
C VAL A 107 -11.63 -6.98 -3.63
N VAL A 108 -10.68 -6.14 -3.24
CA VAL A 108 -9.25 -6.41 -3.37
C VAL A 108 -8.56 -6.07 -2.06
N ASP A 109 -8.08 -7.10 -1.38
CA ASP A 109 -7.32 -6.92 -0.14
C ASP A 109 -5.84 -6.59 -0.45
N ASN A 110 -5.27 -7.18 -1.52
CA ASN A 110 -3.84 -7.09 -1.85
C ASN A 110 -3.55 -6.73 -3.33
N LEU A 111 -2.43 -6.03 -3.54
CA LEU A 111 -1.88 -5.57 -4.81
C LEU A 111 -0.85 -6.57 -5.37
N CYS A 112 -0.80 -6.70 -6.70
CA CYS A 112 0.34 -7.26 -7.41
C CYS A 112 1.08 -6.12 -8.12
N ILE A 113 2.29 -5.82 -7.67
CA ILE A 113 3.15 -4.81 -8.31
C ILE A 113 4.16 -5.52 -9.19
N VAL A 114 4.27 -5.09 -10.45
CA VAL A 114 5.26 -5.61 -11.39
C VAL A 114 6.26 -4.50 -11.72
N PHE A 115 7.54 -4.76 -11.47
CA PHE A 115 8.65 -3.92 -11.90
C PHE A 115 9.28 -4.56 -13.14
N ASP A 116 9.07 -3.94 -14.30
CA ASP A 116 9.80 -4.29 -15.51
C ASP A 116 11.13 -3.53 -15.57
N LEU A 117 12.24 -4.26 -15.44
CA LEU A 117 13.59 -3.71 -15.51
C LEU A 117 14.20 -3.85 -16.91
N ASN A 118 13.38 -4.03 -17.95
CA ASN A 118 13.88 -4.02 -19.32
C ASN A 118 14.56 -2.67 -19.63
N SER A 119 15.78 -2.74 -20.18
CA SER A 119 16.63 -1.56 -20.41
C SER A 119 16.97 -0.75 -19.14
N PHE A 120 16.84 -1.35 -17.95
CA PHE A 120 17.22 -0.73 -16.70
C PHE A 120 18.74 -0.54 -16.62
N THR A 121 19.16 0.66 -16.27
CA THR A 121 20.56 1.03 -16.07
C THR A 121 20.75 1.68 -14.70
N LEU A 122 21.99 1.81 -14.24
CA LEU A 122 22.29 2.43 -12.94
C LEU A 122 21.82 3.88 -12.83
N SER A 123 21.70 4.61 -13.95
CA SER A 123 21.16 5.99 -13.95
C SER A 123 19.65 6.05 -13.73
N CYS A 124 18.94 4.93 -13.92
CA CYS A 124 17.50 4.82 -13.65
C CYS A 124 17.21 4.51 -12.17
N MET A 125 18.25 4.35 -11.34
CA MET A 125 18.07 3.93 -9.95
C MET A 125 17.69 5.10 -9.04
N ASP A 126 16.39 5.28 -8.81
CA ASP A 126 15.86 6.20 -7.80
C ASP A 126 15.57 5.46 -6.48
N TYR A 127 16.60 5.36 -5.65
CA TYR A 127 16.49 4.76 -4.32
C TYR A 127 15.56 5.54 -3.39
N GLN A 128 15.38 6.85 -3.60
CA GLN A 128 14.53 7.66 -2.74
C GLN A 128 13.05 7.33 -2.99
N VAL A 129 12.64 7.21 -4.25
CA VAL A 129 11.29 6.79 -4.61
C VAL A 129 10.99 5.40 -4.06
N LEU A 130 11.92 4.46 -4.18
CA LEU A 130 11.72 3.11 -3.66
C LEU A 130 11.63 3.07 -2.12
N LYS A 131 12.49 3.81 -1.41
CA LYS A 131 12.37 3.97 0.05
C LYS A 131 11.03 4.56 0.45
N ASN A 132 10.59 5.60 -0.26
CA ASN A 132 9.31 6.25 -0.01
C ASN A 132 8.15 5.28 -0.26
N LEU A 133 8.21 4.46 -1.30
CA LEU A 133 7.20 3.44 -1.59
C LEU A 133 7.13 2.38 -0.49
N ILE A 134 8.28 1.83 -0.07
CA ILE A 134 8.35 0.84 1.01
C ILE A 134 7.85 1.45 2.33
N TRP A 135 8.27 2.67 2.64
CA TRP A 135 7.79 3.42 3.82
C TRP A 135 6.27 3.62 3.79
N LEU A 136 5.72 4.04 2.64
CA LEU A 136 4.29 4.28 2.44
C LEU A 136 3.47 3.01 2.65
N LEU A 137 3.86 1.91 1.98
CA LEU A 137 3.19 0.61 2.08
C LEU A 137 3.32 0.00 3.48
N SER A 138 4.44 0.26 4.18
CA SER A 138 4.65 -0.30 5.51
C SER A 138 3.93 0.47 6.62
N ARG A 139 3.79 1.81 6.49
CA ARG A 139 3.26 2.66 7.56
C ARG A 139 1.82 3.13 7.36
N HIS A 140 1.41 3.36 6.12
CA HIS A 140 0.13 4.00 5.81
C HIS A 140 -0.82 3.10 5.01
N TYR A 141 -0.29 2.07 4.35
CA TYR A 141 -1.08 1.08 3.63
C TYR A 141 -0.64 -0.35 3.96
N PRO A 142 -0.61 -0.72 5.27
CA PRO A 142 -0.11 -2.02 5.71
C PRO A 142 -0.88 -3.17 5.06
N GLU A 143 -0.20 -4.29 4.87
CA GLU A 143 -0.78 -5.54 4.31
C GLU A 143 -1.39 -5.37 2.91
N ARG A 144 -1.06 -4.28 2.19
CA ARG A 144 -1.55 -4.07 0.82
C ARG A 144 -0.69 -4.69 -0.25
N LEU A 145 0.62 -4.78 -0.06
CA LEU A 145 1.47 -5.46 -1.03
C LEU A 145 1.27 -6.97 -0.87
N GLY A 146 0.66 -7.61 -1.88
CA GLY A 146 0.52 -9.07 -1.92
C GLY A 146 1.74 -9.73 -2.53
N VAL A 147 2.05 -9.34 -3.77
CA VAL A 147 3.22 -9.85 -4.50
C VAL A 147 3.91 -8.70 -5.23
N CYS A 148 5.23 -8.72 -5.18
CA CYS A 148 6.10 -7.87 -5.97
C CYS A 148 6.87 -8.76 -6.95
N LEU A 149 6.62 -8.59 -8.25
CA LEU A 149 7.33 -9.30 -9.31
C LEU A 149 8.37 -8.37 -9.92
N ILE A 150 9.60 -8.85 -10.04
CA ILE A 150 10.67 -8.13 -10.74
C ILE A 150 11.02 -8.96 -11.96
N ILE A 151 10.80 -8.40 -13.15
CA ILE A 151 11.03 -9.07 -14.43
C ILE A 151 12.13 -8.36 -15.21
N ASN A 152 12.79 -9.07 -16.12
CA ASN A 152 13.88 -8.54 -16.96
C ASN A 152 15.03 -7.90 -16.16
N ALA A 153 15.25 -8.35 -14.91
CA ALA A 153 16.29 -7.80 -14.05
C ALA A 153 17.69 -8.04 -14.63
N PRO A 154 18.52 -7.00 -14.82
CA PRO A 154 19.90 -7.19 -15.26
C PRO A 154 20.73 -7.82 -14.14
N ALA A 155 21.83 -8.50 -14.49
CA ALA A 155 22.64 -9.27 -13.53
C ALA A 155 23.13 -8.44 -12.32
N PHE A 156 23.43 -7.16 -12.53
CA PHE A 156 23.88 -6.24 -11.47
C PHE A 156 22.77 -5.88 -10.46
N PHE A 157 21.49 -6.12 -10.76
CA PHE A 157 20.38 -5.86 -9.85
C PHE A 157 20.53 -6.63 -8.52
N SER A 158 21.22 -7.77 -8.53
CA SER A 158 21.58 -8.52 -7.32
C SER A 158 22.29 -7.66 -6.26
N GLY A 159 23.18 -6.74 -6.67
CA GLY A 159 23.83 -5.78 -5.78
C GLY A 159 22.87 -4.72 -5.23
N CYS A 160 21.98 -4.21 -6.08
CA CYS A 160 20.96 -3.25 -5.68
C CYS A 160 19.98 -3.89 -4.67
N TRP A 161 19.55 -5.12 -4.93
CA TRP A 161 18.69 -5.89 -4.04
C TRP A 161 19.30 -6.11 -2.66
N ALA A 162 20.63 -6.32 -2.59
CA ALA A 162 21.33 -6.47 -1.33
C ALA A 162 21.19 -5.24 -0.41
N VAL A 163 21.04 -4.05 -0.99
CA VAL A 163 20.76 -2.80 -0.27
C VAL A 163 19.28 -2.65 0.05
N ILE A 164 18.41 -2.88 -0.94
CA ILE A 164 16.96 -2.66 -0.84
C ILE A 164 16.31 -3.59 0.19
N LYS A 165 16.75 -4.85 0.28
CA LYS A 165 16.16 -5.86 1.17
C LYS A 165 16.22 -5.52 2.67
N GLY A 166 17.03 -4.53 3.05
CA GLY A 166 17.18 -4.09 4.44
C GLY A 166 16.29 -2.90 4.82
N TRP A 167 15.45 -2.40 3.91
CA TRP A 167 14.57 -1.26 4.14
C TRP A 167 13.19 -1.66 4.66
#